data_AF-A0A221IUZ7-F1
#
_entry.id   AF-A0A221IUZ7-F1
#
_cell.length_a   1.000
_cell.length_b   1.000
_cell.length_c   1.000
_cell.angle_alpha   90.00
_cell.angle_beta   90.00
_cell.angle_gamma   90.00
#
_symmetry.space_group_name_H-M   'P 1'
#
loop_
_entity.id
_entity.type
_entity.pdbx_description
1 polymer ?
#
loop_
_entity_poly.entity_id
_entity_poly.type
_entity_poly.pdbx_seq_one_letter_code
_entity_poly.pdbx_strand_id
1 'polypeptide(L)'
;LLRQNAGKRKAQIAAIRRSSGDLVLNVDSDTVIDADVITKLASKMSDPEIGASMGQLTASHRNDTWLTRLIDMEYWLACNEERAAQARFGAVMCCCGPCAMYRRSALVLLLDQYEAQFFRGKPSDFGEDRHLTILMLKAGFRTEYVP
;
A
#
# COMPACT_ATOMS: atom_id res chain seq x y z
N LEU A 1 -16.47 -2.69 13.60
CA LEU A 1 -15.13 -2.21 14.03
C LEU A 1 -15.19 -0.76 14.53
N LEU A 2 -15.86 0.14 13.82
CA LEU A 2 -16.28 1.46 14.31
C LEU A 2 -17.80 1.61 14.11
N ARG A 3 -18.49 2.37 14.98
CA ARG A 3 -19.96 2.54 14.91
C ARG A 3 -20.40 3.63 13.92
N GLN A 4 -19.49 4.52 13.52
CA GLN A 4 -19.73 5.64 12.62
C GLN A 4 -18.55 5.77 11.66
N ASN A 5 -18.77 6.44 10.53
CA ASN A 5 -17.70 6.73 9.57
C ASN A 5 -16.64 7.63 10.23
N ALA A 6 -15.38 7.19 10.18
CA ALA A 6 -14.25 7.91 10.76
C ALA A 6 -13.08 8.06 9.75
N GLY A 7 -13.31 7.80 8.47
CA GLY A 7 -12.30 7.84 7.41
C GLY A 7 -11.46 6.56 7.25
N LYS A 8 -10.74 6.48 6.12
CA LYS A 8 -9.92 5.33 5.70
C LYS A 8 -8.87 4.96 6.76
N ARG A 9 -8.08 5.95 7.21
CA ARG A 9 -7.03 5.77 8.21
C ARG A 9 -7.50 5.09 9.49
N LYS A 10 -8.57 5.62 10.11
CA LYS A 10 -9.09 5.08 11.37
C LYS A 10 -9.68 3.68 11.19
N ALA A 11 -10.32 3.43 10.04
CA ALA A 11 -10.79 2.09 9.69
C ALA A 11 -9.63 1.09 9.56
N GLN A 12 -8.54 1.47 8.88
CA GLN A 12 -7.33 0.66 8.74
C GLN A 12 -6.69 0.37 10.10
N ILE A 13 -6.46 1.39 10.93
CA ILE A 13 -5.89 1.22 12.29
C ILE A 13 -6.71 0.22 13.11
N ALA A 14 -8.05 0.40 13.10
CA ALA A 14 -8.93 -0.46 13.86
C ALA A 14 -8.86 -1.91 13.34
N ALA A 15 -8.85 -2.11 12.02
CA ALA A 15 -8.73 -3.43 11.40
C ALA A 15 -7.38 -4.10 11.73
N ILE A 16 -6.26 -3.38 11.61
CA ILE A 16 -4.91 -3.90 11.91
C ILE A 16 -4.78 -4.29 13.39
N ARG A 17 -5.32 -3.48 14.31
CA ARG A 17 -5.28 -3.80 15.75
C ARG A 17 -6.07 -5.07 16.11
N ARG A 18 -7.10 -5.40 15.34
CA ARG A 18 -7.91 -6.62 15.56
C ARG A 18 -7.49 -7.82 14.72
N SER A 19 -6.62 -7.63 13.73
CA SER A 19 -6.12 -8.73 12.90
C SER A 19 -5.10 -9.57 13.67
N SER A 20 -5.00 -10.85 13.30
CA SER A 20 -4.09 -11.82 13.92
C SER A 20 -3.09 -12.44 12.94
N GLY A 21 -3.20 -12.17 11.64
CA GLY A 21 -2.28 -12.71 10.64
C GLY A 21 -0.92 -12.02 10.65
N ASP A 22 0.14 -12.74 10.27
CA ASP A 22 1.50 -12.19 10.24
C ASP A 22 1.69 -11.08 9.19
N LEU A 23 0.90 -11.17 8.12
CA LEU A 23 0.84 -10.21 7.03
C LEU A 23 -0.56 -9.59 6.96
N VAL A 24 -0.62 -8.31 6.60
CA VAL A 24 -1.87 -7.58 6.36
C VAL A 24 -1.90 -7.15 4.91
N LEU A 25 -2.93 -7.57 4.17
CA LEU A 25 -3.19 -7.10 2.82
C LEU A 25 -4.23 -5.98 2.87
N ASN A 26 -3.85 -4.80 2.39
CA ASN A 26 -4.75 -3.69 2.11
C ASN A 26 -5.19 -3.74 0.65
N VAL A 27 -6.50 -3.61 0.44
CA VAL A 27 -7.16 -3.59 -0.86
C VAL A 27 -8.21 -2.49 -0.86
N ASP A 28 -8.21 -1.63 -1.87
CA ASP A 28 -9.25 -0.62 -2.02
C ASP A 28 -10.57 -1.27 -2.48
N SER A 29 -11.71 -0.69 -2.11
CA SER A 29 -13.04 -1.32 -2.31
C SER A 29 -13.45 -1.47 -3.78
N ASP A 30 -12.78 -0.77 -4.68
CA ASP A 30 -12.96 -0.80 -6.14
C ASP A 30 -11.89 -1.64 -6.86
N THR A 31 -11.05 -2.36 -6.11
CA THR A 31 -9.98 -3.19 -6.67
C THR A 31 -10.38 -4.67 -6.73
N VAL A 32 -10.10 -5.30 -7.88
CA VAL A 32 -10.21 -6.75 -8.06
C VAL A 32 -8.80 -7.34 -8.04
N ILE A 33 -8.61 -8.38 -7.23
CA ILE A 33 -7.31 -9.05 -7.04
C ILE A 33 -7.26 -10.30 -7.93
N ASP A 34 -6.21 -10.43 -8.74
CA ASP A 34 -5.95 -11.64 -9.52
C ASP A 34 -5.57 -12.83 -8.63
N ALA A 35 -5.87 -14.05 -9.10
CA ALA A 35 -5.80 -15.28 -8.29
C ALA A 35 -4.40 -15.59 -7.72
N ASP A 36 -3.33 -15.08 -8.34
CA ASP A 36 -1.95 -15.34 -7.96
C ASP A 36 -1.31 -14.23 -7.11
N VAL A 37 -1.97 -13.07 -6.97
CA VAL A 37 -1.41 -11.87 -6.32
C VAL A 37 -1.04 -12.14 -4.87
N ILE A 38 -1.93 -12.77 -4.10
CA ILE A 38 -1.67 -13.06 -2.69
C ILE A 38 -0.44 -13.97 -2.54
N THR A 39 -0.33 -15.00 -3.39
CA THR A 39 0.80 -15.95 -3.38
C THR A 39 2.10 -15.25 -3.73
N LYS A 40 2.11 -14.40 -4.77
CA LYS A 40 3.30 -13.64 -5.19
C LYS A 40 3.76 -12.65 -4.12
N LEU A 41 2.84 -11.87 -3.55
CA LEU A 41 3.16 -10.92 -2.48
C LEU A 41 3.66 -11.63 -1.23
N ALA A 42 2.98 -12.69 -0.78
CA ALA A 42 3.40 -13.47 0.37
C ALA A 42 4.79 -14.10 0.16
N SER A 43 5.08 -14.61 -1.05
CA SER A 43 6.40 -15.11 -1.41
C SER A 43 7.48 -14.04 -1.30
N LYS A 44 7.20 -12.81 -1.76
CA LYS A 44 8.14 -11.69 -1.62
C LYS A 44 8.34 -11.31 -0.15
N MET A 45 7.26 -11.27 0.64
CA MET A 45 7.26 -10.95 2.08
C MET A 45 7.91 -12.04 2.96
N SER A 46 8.32 -13.18 2.40
CA SER A 46 9.08 -14.21 3.14
C SER A 46 10.45 -13.71 3.61
N ASP A 47 11.02 -12.72 2.93
CA ASP A 47 12.23 -12.01 3.37
C ASP A 47 11.89 -11.10 4.56
N PRO A 48 12.49 -11.33 5.75
CA PRO A 48 12.18 -10.56 6.95
C PRO A 48 12.56 -9.08 6.87
N GLU A 49 13.47 -8.70 5.96
CA GLU A 49 13.85 -7.30 5.74
C GLU A 49 12.79 -6.50 4.99
N ILE A 50 11.84 -7.18 4.33
CA ILE A 50 10.75 -6.52 3.61
C ILE A 50 9.61 -6.23 4.58
N GLY A 51 9.30 -4.95 4.74
CA GLY A 51 8.21 -4.45 5.58
C GLY A 51 6.91 -4.23 4.81
N ALA A 52 7.00 -3.98 3.50
CA ALA A 52 5.86 -3.86 2.61
C ALA A 52 6.17 -4.28 1.17
N SER A 53 5.17 -4.79 0.46
CA SER A 53 5.25 -5.05 -0.98
C SER A 53 3.93 -4.67 -1.65
N MET A 54 3.98 -4.04 -2.82
CA MET A 54 2.81 -3.77 -3.64
C MET A 54 2.77 -4.62 -4.90
N GLY A 55 1.56 -4.89 -5.39
CA GLY A 55 1.33 -5.58 -6.66
C GLY A 55 1.28 -4.60 -7.84
N GLN A 56 1.44 -5.14 -9.04
CA GLN A 56 1.15 -4.44 -10.29
C GLN A 56 -0.32 -4.01 -10.37
N LEU A 57 -0.55 -2.81 -10.86
CA LEU A 57 -1.89 -2.27 -11.06
C LEU A 57 -2.25 -2.20 -12.54
N THR A 58 -3.51 -2.39 -12.88
CA THR A 58 -4.03 -2.25 -14.25
C THR A 58 -5.45 -1.73 -14.20
N ALA A 59 -5.80 -0.76 -15.03
CA ALA A 59 -7.18 -0.28 -15.09
C ALA A 59 -8.07 -1.33 -15.78
N SER A 60 -9.20 -1.67 -15.16
CA SER A 60 -10.14 -2.69 -15.68
C SER A 60 -10.76 -2.28 -17.02
N HIS A 61 -11.14 -1.01 -17.16
CA HIS A 61 -11.78 -0.42 -18.35
C HIS A 61 -10.79 0.19 -19.34
N ARG A 62 -9.50 -0.19 -19.27
CA ARG A 62 -8.45 0.46 -20.05
C ARG A 62 -8.70 0.49 -21.55
N ASN A 63 -9.42 -0.49 -22.10
CA ASN A 63 -9.66 -0.62 -23.53
C ASN A 63 -10.97 0.01 -24.05
N ASP A 64 -11.78 0.63 -23.18
CA ASP A 64 -13.13 1.08 -23.55
C ASP A 64 -13.12 2.30 -24.48
N THR A 65 -12.18 3.24 -24.28
CA THR A 65 -12.06 4.47 -25.07
C THR A 65 -10.59 4.88 -25.26
N TRP A 66 -10.31 5.83 -26.15
CA TRP A 66 -8.97 6.42 -26.27
C TRP A 66 -8.52 7.12 -24.98
N LEU A 67 -9.47 7.73 -24.24
CA LEU A 67 -9.18 8.43 -22.99
C LEU A 67 -8.83 7.45 -21.87
N THR A 68 -9.57 6.35 -21.71
CA THR A 68 -9.28 5.33 -20.70
C THR A 68 -7.95 4.64 -20.96
N ARG A 69 -7.53 4.50 -22.23
CA ARG A 69 -6.20 4.02 -22.58
C ARG A 69 -5.10 4.98 -22.14
N LEU A 70 -5.29 6.30 -22.32
CA LEU A 70 -4.32 7.30 -21.85
C LEU A 70 -4.24 7.34 -20.32
N ILE A 71 -5.39 7.25 -19.64
CA ILE A 71 -5.43 7.16 -18.17
C ILE A 71 -4.69 5.91 -17.69
N ASP A 72 -4.94 4.75 -18.29
CA ASP A 72 -4.21 3.52 -17.96
C ASP A 72 -2.70 3.65 -18.18
N MET A 73 -2.26 4.31 -19.27
CA MET A 73 -0.84 4.60 -19.50
C MET A 73 -0.25 5.51 -18.41
N GLU A 74 -0.98 6.54 -17.96
CA GLU A 74 -0.56 7.40 -16.87
C GLU A 74 -0.41 6.62 -15.56
N TYR A 75 -1.40 5.79 -15.21
CA TYR A 75 -1.33 4.90 -14.05
C TYR A 75 -0.18 3.89 -14.19
N TRP A 76 0.06 3.34 -15.38
CA TRP A 76 1.16 2.42 -15.63
C TRP A 76 2.51 3.06 -15.30
N LEU A 77 2.75 4.28 -15.80
CA LEU A 77 3.99 5.01 -15.54
C LEU A 77 4.16 5.32 -14.04
N ALA A 78 3.11 5.79 -13.37
CA ALA A 78 3.16 6.27 -11.99
C ALA A 78 3.12 5.15 -10.92
N CYS A 79 2.42 4.05 -11.21
CA CYS A 79 2.17 2.98 -10.25
C CYS A 79 2.97 1.70 -10.52
N ASN A 80 3.46 1.50 -11.74
CA ASN A 80 4.22 0.30 -12.10
C ASN A 80 5.67 0.65 -12.44
N GLU A 81 5.91 1.44 -13.50
CA GLU A 81 7.28 1.72 -13.98
C GLU A 81 8.15 2.44 -12.94
N GLU A 82 7.62 3.53 -12.36
CA GLU A 82 8.33 4.28 -11.31
C GLU A 82 8.63 3.37 -10.09
N ARG A 83 7.69 2.48 -9.72
CA ARG A 83 7.82 1.59 -8.57
C ARG A 83 8.80 0.45 -8.85
N ALA A 84 8.80 -0.09 -10.07
CA ALA A 84 9.78 -1.08 -10.52
C ALA A 84 11.20 -0.51 -10.47
N ALA A 85 11.39 0.75 -10.87
CA ALA A 85 12.67 1.43 -10.75
C ALA A 85 13.08 1.64 -9.29
N GLN A 86 12.17 2.10 -8.42
CA GLN A 86 12.42 2.28 -6.99
C GLN A 86 12.71 0.96 -6.25
N ALA A 87 12.06 -0.14 -6.65
CA ALA A 87 12.28 -1.45 -6.06
C ALA A 87 13.71 -1.97 -6.28
N ARG A 88 14.43 -1.50 -7.31
CA ARG A 88 15.86 -1.79 -7.49
C ARG A 88 16.73 -1.31 -6.32
N PHE A 89 16.23 -0.34 -5.57
CA PHE A 89 16.87 0.19 -4.37
C PHE A 89 16.20 -0.29 -3.07
N GLY A 90 15.22 -1.21 -3.16
CA GLY A 90 14.42 -1.66 -2.01
C GLY A 90 13.62 -0.54 -1.34
N ALA A 91 13.33 0.53 -2.09
CA ALA A 91 12.80 1.79 -1.55
C ALA A 91 11.62 2.31 -2.38
N VAL A 92 10.64 1.45 -2.64
CA VAL A 92 9.35 1.88 -3.19
C VAL A 92 8.74 2.93 -2.25
N MET A 93 8.59 4.16 -2.75
CA MET A 93 8.21 5.31 -1.91
C MET A 93 6.73 5.34 -1.56
N CYS A 94 5.91 4.59 -2.30
CA CYS A 94 4.48 4.48 -2.07
C CYS A 94 4.00 3.11 -2.53
N CYS A 95 3.75 2.19 -1.60
CA CYS A 95 2.96 0.99 -1.88
C CYS A 95 1.51 1.43 -2.03
N CYS A 96 0.98 1.45 -3.26
CA CYS A 96 -0.33 2.02 -3.57
C CYS A 96 -1.48 1.27 -2.89
N GLY A 97 -2.51 2.02 -2.46
CA GLY A 97 -3.71 1.52 -1.77
C GLY A 97 -4.46 0.35 -2.42
N PRO A 98 -4.55 0.25 -3.77
CA PRO A 98 -5.29 -0.83 -4.42
C PRO A 98 -4.81 -2.23 -4.03
N CYS A 99 -3.50 -2.42 -3.86
CA CYS A 99 -2.95 -3.72 -3.50
C CYS A 99 -1.57 -3.60 -2.85
N ALA A 100 -1.55 -3.58 -1.52
CA ALA A 100 -0.32 -3.52 -0.73
C ALA A 100 -0.37 -4.48 0.46
N MET A 101 0.67 -5.30 0.61
CA MET A 101 0.87 -6.22 1.72
C MET A 101 1.92 -5.68 2.68
N TYR A 102 1.65 -5.74 3.98
CA TYR A 102 2.51 -5.22 5.04
C TYR A 102 2.83 -6.28 6.08
N ARG A 103 4.03 -6.22 6.65
CA ARG A 103 4.43 -7.02 7.80
C ARG A 103 3.74 -6.48 9.05
N ARG A 104 2.85 -7.27 9.66
CA ARG A 104 2.02 -6.81 10.77
C ARG A 104 2.84 -6.42 12.00
N SER A 105 3.88 -7.20 12.32
CA SER A 105 4.73 -6.93 13.50
C SER A 105 5.38 -5.55 13.46
N ALA A 106 5.81 -5.10 12.28
CA ALA A 106 6.30 -3.74 12.07
C ALA A 106 5.14 -2.72 12.07
N LEU A 107 4.05 -3.04 11.37
CA LEU A 107 2.92 -2.14 11.16
C LEU A 107 2.27 -1.68 12.47
N VAL A 108 2.08 -2.61 13.41
CA VAL A 108 1.48 -2.33 14.73
C VAL A 108 2.28 -1.31 15.52
N LEU A 109 3.62 -1.35 15.44
CA LEU A 109 4.51 -0.41 16.13
C LEU A 109 4.45 1.01 15.54
N LEU A 110 3.97 1.14 14.31
CA LEU A 110 3.91 2.40 13.57
C LEU A 110 2.52 3.06 13.59
N LEU A 111 1.49 2.39 14.11
CA LEU A 111 0.10 2.87 14.03
C LEU A 111 -0.12 4.23 14.70
N ASP A 112 0.55 4.50 15.81
CA ASP A 112 0.37 5.77 16.52
C ASP A 112 0.99 6.94 15.72
N GLN A 113 2.14 6.72 15.05
CA GLN A 113 2.74 7.69 14.13
C GLN A 113 1.95 7.84 12.83
N TYR A 114 1.32 6.76 12.39
CA TYR A 114 0.45 6.74 11.23
C TYR A 114 -0.84 7.54 11.50
N GLU A 115 -1.42 7.43 12.70
CA GLU A 115 -2.56 8.24 13.13
C GLU A 115 -2.21 9.73 13.25
N ALA A 116 -1.07 10.02 13.88
CA ALA A 116 -0.60 11.37 14.20
C ALA A 116 0.13 12.06 13.03
N GLN A 117 -0.44 12.05 11.83
CA GLN A 117 0.13 12.79 10.70
C GLN A 117 -0.27 14.27 10.76
N PHE A 118 0.71 15.16 10.87
CA PHE A 118 0.50 16.62 10.87
C PHE A 118 1.28 17.31 9.75
N PHE A 119 0.68 18.32 9.14
CA PHE A 119 1.35 19.24 8.22
C PHE A 119 1.12 20.67 8.70
N ARG A 120 2.22 21.39 8.99
CA ARG A 120 2.19 22.77 9.54
C ARG A 120 1.27 22.92 10.76
N GLY A 121 1.31 21.93 11.67
CA GLY A 121 0.53 21.90 12.90
C GLY A 121 -0.95 21.51 12.74
N LYS A 122 -1.41 21.17 11.54
CA LYS A 122 -2.77 20.68 11.29
C LYS A 122 -2.77 19.18 10.99
N PRO A 123 -3.75 18.40 11.49
CA PRO A 123 -3.92 17.02 11.07
C PRO A 123 -4.02 16.92 9.54
N SER A 124 -3.31 15.98 8.95
CA SER A 124 -3.30 15.71 7.52
C SER A 124 -3.85 14.33 7.25
N ASP A 125 -4.96 14.26 6.53
CA ASP A 125 -5.61 13.00 6.15
C ASP A 125 -5.25 12.56 4.73
N PHE A 126 -4.31 13.23 4.08
CA PHE A 126 -3.90 12.93 2.70
C PHE A 126 -2.69 11.99 2.63
N GLY A 127 -2.72 11.09 1.64
CA GLY A 127 -1.57 10.29 1.23
C GLY A 127 -1.22 9.20 2.22
N GLU A 128 -2.22 8.54 2.82
CA GLU A 128 -2.03 7.54 3.87
C GLU A 128 -1.13 6.39 3.43
N ASP A 129 -1.29 5.90 2.20
CA ASP A 129 -0.52 4.78 1.68
C ASP A 129 0.98 5.14 1.56
N ARG A 130 1.26 6.36 1.08
CA ARG A 130 2.62 6.92 1.01
C ARG A 130 3.18 7.12 2.42
N HIS A 131 2.42 7.72 3.32
CA HIS A 131 2.87 7.95 4.70
C HIS A 131 3.25 6.63 5.38
N LEU A 132 2.39 5.61 5.27
CA LEU A 132 2.64 4.29 5.84
C LEU A 132 3.89 3.62 5.24
N THR A 133 4.07 3.74 3.92
CA THR A 133 5.25 3.22 3.22
C THR A 133 6.53 3.92 3.69
N ILE A 134 6.49 5.24 3.86
CA ILE A 134 7.62 6.02 4.36
C ILE A 134 7.93 5.68 5.83
N LEU A 135 6.92 5.42 6.67
CA LEU A 135 7.14 4.95 8.03
C LEU A 135 7.84 3.59 8.07
N MET A 136 7.50 2.67 7.16
CA MET A 136 8.20 1.38 7.02
C MET A 136 9.67 1.58 6.64
N LEU A 137 9.94 2.43 5.65
CA LEU A 137 11.31 2.76 5.24
C LEU A 137 12.11 3.40 6.39
N LYS A 138 11.50 4.33 7.13
CA LYS A 138 12.12 4.96 8.30
C LYS A 138 12.40 3.97 9.44
N ALA A 139 11.59 2.91 9.56
CA ALA A 139 11.79 1.84 10.52
C ALA A 139 12.91 0.85 10.09
N GLY A 140 13.55 1.08 8.94
CA GLY A 140 14.68 0.28 8.45
C GLY A 140 14.27 -0.89 7.56
N PHE A 141 12.99 -1.01 7.18
CA PHE A 141 12.53 -2.06 6.28
C PHE A 141 12.66 -1.65 4.82
N ARG A 142 12.85 -2.64 3.95
CA ARG A 142 12.70 -2.50 2.51
C ARG A 142 11.22 -2.50 2.10
N THR A 143 10.94 -1.79 1.01
CA THR A 143 9.62 -1.75 0.36
C THR A 143 9.76 -2.08 -1.11
N GLU A 144 8.92 -2.98 -1.61
CA GLU A 144 9.17 -3.68 -2.88
C GLU A 144 7.96 -3.65 -3.82
N TYR A 145 8.25 -3.82 -5.11
CA TYR A 145 7.25 -3.95 -6.18
C TYR A 145 7.27 -5.38 -6.72
N VAL A 146 6.09 -5.97 -6.91
CA VAL A 146 5.90 -7.32 -7.43
C VAL A 146 5.07 -7.28 -8.73
N PRO A 147 5.67 -7.60 -9.89
CA PRO A 147 4.96 -7.63 -11.17
C PRO A 147 4.02 -8.84 -11.32
#